data_AF-A0A4Y5YHY8-F1
#
_entry.id   AF-A0A4Y5YHY8-F1
#
_cell.length_a   1.000
_cell.length_b   1.000
_cell.length_c   1.000
_cell.angle_alpha   90.00
_cell.angle_beta   90.00
_cell.angle_gamma   90.00
#
_symmetry.space_group_name_H-M   'P 1'
#
loop_
_entity.id
_entity.type
_entity.pdbx_description
1 polymer ?
#
loop_
_entity_poly.entity_id
_entity_poly.type
_entity_poly.pdbx_seq_one_letter_code
_entity_poly.pdbx_strand_id
1 'polypeptide(L)'
;MSAAIKSESDLIEYYYINQYMSGDQVAAKLGLSPYNVKKYLRENGIARNRKEATSKAARTLRQKAANSALSAYDMQELRECRASTLALSLIRKRRSCDVIVD
;
A
#
# COMPACT_ATOMS: atom_id res chain seq x y z
N MET A 1 -19.41 -5.43 23.29
CA MET A 1 -19.48 -6.26 22.08
C MET A 1 -18.36 -7.30 22.16
N SER A 2 -18.67 -8.48 22.69
CA SER A 2 -17.69 -9.57 22.85
C SER A 2 -17.61 -10.32 21.54
N ALA A 3 -16.51 -10.18 20.79
CA ALA A 3 -16.29 -10.98 19.60
C ALA A 3 -16.24 -12.44 20.05
N ALA A 4 -17.25 -13.23 19.68
CA ALA A 4 -17.27 -14.66 19.92
C ALA A 4 -16.01 -15.24 19.27
N ILE A 5 -15.06 -15.63 20.11
CA ILE A 5 -13.84 -16.32 19.71
C ILE A 5 -14.30 -17.66 19.15
N LYS A 6 -14.27 -17.81 17.83
CA LYS A 6 -14.87 -18.95 17.12
C LYS A 6 -13.83 -20.00 16.74
N SER A 7 -12.55 -19.64 16.73
CA SER A 7 -11.47 -20.51 16.28
C SER A 7 -10.19 -20.35 17.09
N GLU A 8 -9.35 -21.39 17.07
CA GLU A 8 -8.00 -21.39 17.66
C GLU A 8 -7.13 -20.26 17.07
N SER A 9 -7.32 -19.95 15.79
CA SER A 9 -6.69 -18.83 15.09
C SER A 9 -7.02 -17.46 15.70
N ASP A 10 -8.28 -17.24 16.09
CA ASP A 10 -8.71 -15.97 16.72
C ASP A 10 -8.01 -15.78 18.08
N LEU A 11 -7.77 -16.88 18.80
CA LEU A 11 -7.04 -16.86 20.07
C LEU A 11 -5.55 -16.52 19.86
N ILE A 12 -4.91 -17.10 18.84
CA ILE A 12 -3.52 -16.78 18.51
C ILE A 12 -3.39 -15.28 18.25
N GLU A 13 -4.29 -14.71 17.45
CA GLU A 13 -4.26 -13.28 17.13
C GLU A 13 -4.52 -12.42 18.37
N TYR A 14 -5.52 -12.75 19.18
CA TYR A 14 -5.84 -12.02 20.41
C TYR A 14 -4.64 -11.96 21.37
N TYR A 15 -4.00 -13.10 21.66
CA TYR A 15 -2.87 -13.11 22.60
C TYR A 15 -1.61 -12.48 22.01
N TYR A 16 -1.37 -12.67 20.71
CA TYR A 16 -0.17 -12.15 20.06
C TYR A 16 -0.23 -10.62 19.86
N ILE A 17 -1.38 -10.10 19.41
CA ILE A 17 -1.54 -8.68 19.07
C ILE A 17 -2.03 -7.86 20.26
N ASN A 18 -3.11 -8.29 20.93
CA ASN A 18 -3.74 -7.47 21.96
C ASN A 18 -3.03 -7.59 23.31
N GLN A 19 -2.49 -8.76 23.62
CA GLN A 19 -1.77 -9.02 24.87
C GLN A 19 -0.24 -8.96 24.72
N TYR A 20 0.26 -8.64 23.52
CA TYR A 20 1.69 -8.50 23.21
C TYR A 20 2.56 -9.69 23.62
N MET A 21 1.99 -10.90 23.64
CA MET A 21 2.72 -12.11 23.98
C MET A 21 3.64 -12.53 22.83
N SER A 22 4.80 -13.11 23.17
CA SER A 22 5.66 -13.72 22.15
C SER A 22 5.02 -14.98 21.58
N GLY A 23 5.40 -15.38 20.36
CA GLY A 23 4.82 -16.57 19.72
C GLY A 23 5.02 -17.86 20.54
N ASP A 24 6.13 -17.96 21.27
CA ASP A 24 6.40 -19.10 22.15
C ASP A 24 5.55 -19.05 23.44
N GLN A 25 5.27 -17.86 23.98
CA GLN A 25 4.33 -17.67 25.09
C GLN A 25 2.89 -17.99 24.68
N VAL A 26 2.47 -17.57 23.49
CA VAL A 26 1.14 -17.90 22.93
C VAL A 26 1.02 -19.42 22.76
N ALA A 27 2.05 -20.07 22.22
CA ALA A 27 2.09 -21.52 22.07
C ALA A 27 1.94 -22.24 23.42
N ALA A 28 2.71 -21.84 24.44
CA ALA A 28 2.61 -22.39 25.78
C ALA A 28 1.23 -22.13 26.43
N LYS A 29 0.65 -20.95 26.21
CA LYS A 29 -0.65 -20.58 26.78
C LYS A 29 -1.82 -21.37 26.17
N LEU A 30 -1.73 -21.66 24.87
CA LEU A 30 -2.77 -22.38 24.11
C LEU A 30 -2.52 -23.90 24.04
N GLY A 31 -1.37 -24.38 24.54
CA GLY A 31 -0.99 -25.80 24.42
C GLY A 31 -0.63 -26.22 22.99
N LEU A 32 -0.24 -25.26 22.15
CA LEU A 32 0.05 -25.49 20.74
C LEU A 32 1.55 -25.63 20.50
N SER A 33 1.92 -26.27 19.39
CA SER A 33 3.30 -26.24 18.94
C SER A 33 3.71 -24.82 18.52
N PRO A 34 4.90 -24.33 18.92
CA PRO A 34 5.43 -23.06 18.43
C PRO A 34 5.51 -22.98 16.90
N TYR A 35 5.68 -24.13 16.24
CA TYR A 35 5.67 -24.22 14.78
C TYR A 35 4.31 -23.81 14.20
N ASN A 36 3.20 -24.32 14.75
CA ASN A 36 1.86 -24.03 14.26
C ASN A 36 1.51 -22.55 14.44
N VAL A 37 1.87 -21.97 15.59
CA VAL A 37 1.69 -20.54 15.86
C VAL A 37 2.51 -19.70 14.86
N LYS A 38 3.80 -20.02 14.67
CA LYS A 38 4.66 -19.29 13.73
C LYS A 38 4.20 -19.44 12.28
N LYS A 39 3.69 -20.61 11.90
CA LYS A 39 3.10 -20.88 10.57
C LYS A 39 1.86 -20.00 10.36
N TYR A 40 0.93 -19.99 11.31
CA TYR A 40 -0.27 -19.16 11.26
C TYR A 40 0.07 -17.67 11.12
N LEU A 41 1.00 -17.15 11.95
CA LEU A 41 1.42 -15.75 11.87
C LEU A 41 2.01 -15.41 10.49
N ARG A 42 2.75 -16.34 9.88
CA ARG A 42 3.34 -16.17 8.55
C ARG A 42 2.28 -16.14 7.45
N GLU A 43 1.33 -17.08 7.49
CA GLU A 43 0.25 -17.20 6.50
C GLU A 43 -0.69 -15.99 6.53
N ASN A 44 -0.95 -15.43 7.72
CA ASN A 44 -1.74 -14.22 7.89
C ASN A 44 -0.93 -12.92 7.77
N GLY A 45 0.37 -13.01 7.48
CA GLY A 45 1.22 -11.86 7.28
C GLY A 45 1.45 -10.98 8.52
N ILE A 46 1.22 -11.53 9.72
CA ILE A 46 1.47 -10.88 11.00
C ILE A 46 2.97 -10.90 11.27
N ALA A 47 3.56 -9.72 11.51
CA ALA A 47 5.00 -9.59 11.74
C ALA A 47 5.39 -10.22 13.08
N ARG A 48 6.45 -11.04 13.08
CA ARG A 48 6.83 -11.85 14.26
C ARG A 48 7.70 -11.09 15.27
N ASN A 49 8.22 -9.94 14.86
CA ASN A 49 9.01 -9.06 15.70
C ASN A 49 8.94 -7.60 15.20
N ARG A 50 9.36 -6.66 16.05
CA ARG A 50 9.37 -5.21 15.72
C ARG A 50 10.26 -4.87 14.51
N LYS A 51 11.37 -5.59 14.32
CA LYS A 51 12.29 -5.35 13.19
C LYS A 51 11.64 -5.74 11.84
N GLU A 52 10.88 -6.82 11.83
CA GLU A 52 10.14 -7.31 10.67
C GLU A 52 8.96 -6.36 10.38
N ALA A 53 8.27 -5.88 11.41
CA ALA A 53 7.21 -4.89 11.29
C ALA A 53 7.71 -3.57 10.67
N THR A 54 8.80 -3.01 11.20
CA THR A 54 9.43 -1.78 10.68
C THR A 54 9.95 -1.97 9.26
N SER A 55 10.57 -3.11 8.96
CA SER A 55 11.03 -3.43 7.59
C SER A 55 9.87 -3.51 6.59
N LYS A 56 8.75 -4.14 6.98
CA LYS A 56 7.55 -4.25 6.14
C LYS A 56 6.91 -2.87 5.91
N ALA A 57 6.80 -2.05 6.95
CA ALA A 57 6.32 -0.67 6.84
C ALA A 57 7.22 0.20 5.96
N ALA A 58 8.55 0.06 6.07
CA ALA A 58 9.48 0.77 5.20
C ALA A 58 9.33 0.35 3.73
N ARG A 59 9.12 -0.94 3.47
CA ARG A 59 8.89 -1.45 2.11
C ARG A 59 7.61 -0.89 1.50
N THR A 60 6.51 -0.86 2.25
CA THR A 60 5.23 -0.32 1.75
C THR A 60 5.34 1.18 1.48
N LEU A 61 6.01 1.94 2.35
CA LEU A 61 6.27 3.36 2.13
C LEU A 61 7.05 3.60 0.83
N ARG A 62 8.12 2.83 0.59
CA ARG A 62 8.93 2.93 -0.65
C ARG A 62 8.09 2.60 -1.89
N GLN A 63 7.29 1.54 -1.84
CA GLN A 63 6.41 1.18 -2.96
C GLN A 63 5.40 2.29 -3.25
N LYS A 64 4.80 2.87 -2.21
CA LYS A 64 3.85 3.97 -2.37
C LYS A 64 4.52 5.21 -2.97
N ALA A 65 5.72 5.55 -2.52
CA ALA A 65 6.50 6.65 -3.07
C ALA A 65 6.84 6.42 -4.56
N ALA A 66 7.27 5.20 -4.92
CA ALA A 66 7.56 4.84 -6.31
C ALA A 66 6.30 4.94 -7.20
N ASN A 67 5.17 4.39 -6.75
CA ASN A 67 3.90 4.47 -7.48
C ASN A 67 3.42 5.92 -7.63
N SER A 68 3.61 6.75 -6.59
CA SER A 68 3.28 8.17 -6.65
C SER A 68 4.16 8.92 -7.64
N ALA A 69 5.46 8.59 -7.72
CA ALA A 69 6.39 9.22 -8.66
C ALA A 69 6.04 8.86 -10.11
N LEU A 70 5.72 7.59 -10.38
CA LEU A 70 5.25 7.14 -11.69
C LEU A 70 3.99 7.89 -12.13
N SER A 71 2.98 7.96 -11.25
CA SER A 71 1.75 8.70 -11.55
C SER A 71 1.98 10.21 -11.77
N ALA A 72 2.93 10.81 -11.05
CA ALA A 72 3.27 12.22 -11.25
C ALA A 72 3.87 12.46 -12.64
N TYR A 73 4.69 11.53 -13.14
CA TYR A 73 5.27 11.60 -14.47
C TYR A 73 4.20 11.49 -15.57
N ASP A 74 3.31 10.50 -15.47
CA ASP A 74 2.18 10.34 -16.41
C ASP A 74 1.32 11.61 -16.49
N MET A 75 1.08 12.25 -15.34
CA MET A 75 0.32 13.51 -15.29
C MET A 75 1.07 14.71 -15.88
N GLN A 76 2.40 14.71 -15.83
CA GLN A 76 3.22 15.74 -16.47
C GLN A 76 3.16 15.59 -18.00
N GLU A 77 3.33 14.37 -18.51
CA GLU A 77 3.29 14.08 -19.93
C GLU A 77 1.93 14.46 -20.56
N LEU A 78 0.82 14.22 -19.83
CA LEU A 78 -0.52 14.66 -20.24
C LEU A 78 -0.68 16.18 -20.26
N ARG A 79 -0.03 16.91 -19.34
CA ARG A 79 -0.06 18.39 -19.34
C ARG A 79 0.68 18.95 -20.54
N GLU A 80 1.83 18.38 -20.88
CA GLU A 80 2.64 18.78 -22.03
C GLU A 80 1.92 18.50 -23.36
N CYS A 81 1.24 17.35 -23.49
CA CYS A 81 0.38 17.04 -24.64
C CYS A 81 -0.76 18.06 -24.79
N ARG A 82 -1.43 18.43 -23.69
CA ARG A 82 -2.52 19.42 -23.71
C ARG A 82 -2.02 20.82 -24.07
N ALA A 83 -0.88 21.23 -23.52
CA ALA A 83 -0.24 22.51 -23.85
C ALA A 83 0.11 22.58 -25.34
N SER A 84 0.66 21.49 -25.89
CA SER A 84 0.99 21.36 -27.32
C SER A 84 -0.25 21.50 -28.20
N THR A 85 -1.35 20.85 -27.82
CA THR A 85 -2.62 20.91 -28.57
C THR A 85 -3.23 22.31 -28.54
N LEU A 86 -3.19 22.99 -27.39
CA LEU A 86 -3.64 24.38 -27.26
C LEU A 86 -2.76 25.34 -28.06
N ALA A 87 -1.44 25.15 -28.06
CA ALA A 87 -0.53 25.96 -28.87
C ALA A 87 -0.82 25.81 -30.37
N LEU A 88 -1.02 24.58 -30.85
CA LEU A 88 -1.39 24.31 -32.24
C LEU A 88 -2.75 24.91 -32.63
N SER A 89 -3.74 24.85 -31.74
CA SER A 89 -5.07 25.43 -32.00
C SER A 89 -5.02 26.96 -32.07
N LEU A 90 -4.22 27.61 -31.21
CA LEU A 90 -3.99 29.05 -31.25
C LEU A 90 -3.26 29.49 -32.53
N ILE A 91 -2.24 28.74 -32.97
CA ILE A 91 -1.52 29.02 -34.22
C ILE A 91 -2.46 28.91 -35.43
N ARG A 92 -3.29 27.85 -35.49
CA ARG A 92 -4.32 27.71 -36.54
C ARG A 92 -5.31 28.87 -36.53
N LYS A 93 -5.79 29.27 -35.35
CA LYS A 93 -6.76 30.38 -35.21
C LYS A 93 -6.18 31.71 -35.70
N ARG A 94 -4.90 32.01 -35.38
CA ARG A 94 -4.22 33.23 -35.89
C ARG A 94 -4.10 33.23 -37.41
N ARG A 95 -3.67 32.13 -38.02
CA ARG A 95 -3.61 31.99 -39.49
C ARG A 95 -4.97 32.07 -40.17
N SER A 96 -6.06 31.78 -39.45
CA SER A 96 -7.43 31.92 -39.97
C SER A 96 -7.90 33.38 -40.01
N CYS A 97 -7.38 34.22 -39.10
CA CYS A 97 -7.69 35.65 -39.04
C CYS A 97 -6.83 36.48 -39.99
N ASP A 98 -5.61 36.04 -40.30
CA ASP A 98 -4.70 36.74 -41.23
C ASP A 98 -5.12 36.61 -42.72
N VAL A 99 -6.13 35.79 -43.04
CA VAL A 99 -6.64 35.57 -44.42
C VAL A 99 -7.87 36.44 -44.74
N ILE A 100 -8.31 37.31 -43.82
CA ILE A 100 -9.40 38.28 -44.05
C ILE A 100 -8.82 39.70 -43.99
N VAL A 101 -7.93 40.03 -44.92
CA VAL A 101 -7.58 41.41 -45.29
C VAL A 101 -7.31 41.42 -46.79
N ASP A 102 -8.37 41.55 -47.58
CA ASP A 102 -8.43 42.21 -48.90
C ASP A 102 -9.91 42.37 -49.30
#